data_AF-A0A7V9JCN6-F1
#
_entry.id   AF-A0A7V9JCN6-F1
#
_cell.length_a   1.000
_cell.length_b   1.000
_cell.length_c   1.000
_cell.angle_alpha   90.00
_cell.angle_beta   90.00
_cell.angle_gamma   90.00
#
_symmetry.space_group_name_H-M   'P 1'
#
loop_
_entity.id
_entity.type
_entity.pdbx_description
1 polymer ?
#
loop_
_entity_poly.entity_id
_entity_poly.type
_entity_poly.pdbx_seq_one_letter_code
_entity_poly.pdbx_strand_id
1 'polypeptide(L)'
;MKSVPPVQRLDPVRFDARLYRQMIDHLLSSQPNEGCGLIAFHKNRPVKLYPGTNVHPRPTDHYRMDDNEVVRAINEMDREGWWLGGIYHSHPHSDPSPSSTDLREANWPDALMIIVSLRSETPQTEAYRLVDGSPRVVSIEVRPDWGSWFETVRDRVAATFVPRPANGLPHVASMSTGSLAASGSEQVAVDIQCPPISDGKRRAVVGILGGMGPLATADLYTKIIQSSPAANDQEHIPVVMYADPRVPDRTEALLRGGEDPTPWLIHGARQLVTIGADFIVIPCNTAHAFLDEVQPEVERPIVSMIEAAADMIFQTYPQANVVGLLATGGTIGSEMYQQALRRRGIDTIVPDSDIQRRCVMAAIGEVKAGRAQASTTALLAEAGELLELRGADVLLAACTEIPVVLQQRHVGVPLVDATDALAQLAVKTAIHLEDMERAGEPQWETSTIGWTFR
;
A
#
# COMPACT_ATOMS: atom_id res chain seq x y z
N MET A 1 -16.93 14.28 20.44
CA MET A 1 -17.35 13.83 19.09
C MET A 1 -16.29 14.29 18.11
N LYS A 2 -15.44 13.37 17.61
CA LYS A 2 -14.54 13.68 16.50
C LYS A 2 -15.41 13.93 15.27
N SER A 3 -15.12 14.97 14.48
CA SER A 3 -15.93 15.36 13.34
C SER A 3 -15.96 14.23 12.30
N VAL A 4 -17.11 13.56 12.17
CA VAL A 4 -17.39 12.63 11.06
C VAL A 4 -17.30 13.45 9.77
N PRO A 5 -16.45 13.08 8.79
CA PRO A 5 -16.42 13.78 7.51
C PRO A 5 -17.81 13.69 6.87
N PRO A 6 -18.38 14.81 6.40
CA PRO A 6 -19.73 14.77 5.85
C PRO A 6 -19.74 13.84 4.65
N VAL A 7 -20.63 12.84 4.71
CA VAL A 7 -20.82 11.83 3.66
C VAL A 7 -21.05 12.47 2.30
N GLN A 8 -21.49 13.74 2.29
CA GLN A 8 -21.57 14.65 1.14
C GLN A 8 -20.39 14.59 0.15
N ARG A 9 -19.18 14.18 0.55
CA ARG A 9 -18.00 14.11 -0.34
C ARG A 9 -17.66 12.73 -0.91
N LEU A 10 -18.40 11.69 -0.56
CA LEU A 10 -18.15 10.31 -1.02
C LEU A 10 -18.90 10.04 -2.33
N ASP A 11 -18.34 10.44 -3.47
CA ASP A 11 -18.81 10.05 -4.80
C ASP A 11 -17.63 10.10 -5.81
N PRO A 12 -17.15 8.96 -6.34
CA PRO A 12 -17.62 7.61 -6.06
C PRO A 12 -17.24 7.11 -4.65
N VAL A 13 -18.00 6.15 -4.13
CA VAL A 13 -17.61 5.32 -2.97
C VAL A 13 -16.79 4.14 -3.50
N ARG A 14 -15.56 4.00 -3.00
CA ARG A 14 -14.65 2.94 -3.44
C ARG A 14 -14.64 1.78 -2.47
N PHE A 15 -14.99 0.59 -2.94
CA PHE A 15 -14.90 -0.65 -2.19
C PHE A 15 -13.67 -1.44 -2.61
N ASP A 16 -13.03 -2.07 -1.65
CA ASP A 16 -12.13 -3.19 -1.93
C ASP A 16 -12.94 -4.40 -2.41
N ALA A 17 -12.45 -5.12 -3.43
CA ALA A 17 -13.14 -6.25 -4.03
C ALA A 17 -13.42 -7.38 -3.03
N ARG A 18 -12.53 -7.61 -2.05
CA ARG A 18 -12.75 -8.60 -1.00
C ARG A 18 -13.90 -8.18 -0.09
N LEU A 19 -13.91 -6.92 0.34
CA LEU A 19 -14.99 -6.40 1.19
C LEU A 19 -16.32 -6.40 0.43
N TYR A 20 -16.32 -5.97 -0.83
CA TYR A 20 -17.50 -6.01 -1.69
C TYR A 20 -18.02 -7.46 -1.85
N ARG A 21 -17.13 -8.43 -2.10
CA ARG A 21 -17.50 -9.85 -2.21
C ARG A 21 -18.09 -10.40 -0.91
N GLN A 22 -17.49 -10.08 0.24
CA GLN A 22 -18.04 -10.47 1.55
C GLN A 22 -19.47 -9.97 1.76
N MET A 23 -19.79 -8.75 1.31
CA MET A 23 -21.16 -8.21 1.34
C MET A 23 -22.09 -9.07 0.47
N ILE A 24 -21.70 -9.32 -0.78
CA ILE A 24 -22.51 -10.13 -1.71
C ILE A 24 -22.71 -11.55 -1.19
N ASP A 25 -21.66 -12.22 -0.71
CA ASP A 25 -21.71 -13.59 -0.19
C ASP A 25 -22.62 -13.69 1.04
N HIS A 26 -22.56 -12.71 1.95
CA HIS A 26 -23.46 -12.64 3.10
C HIS A 26 -24.92 -12.51 2.66
N LEU A 27 -25.22 -11.61 1.72
CA LEU A 27 -26.58 -11.40 1.24
C LEU A 27 -27.13 -12.61 0.47
N LEU A 28 -26.29 -13.26 -0.34
CA LEU A 28 -26.65 -14.52 -1.01
C LEU A 28 -26.94 -15.63 0.01
N SER A 29 -26.14 -15.73 1.07
CA SER A 29 -26.35 -16.72 2.15
C SER A 29 -27.63 -16.49 2.96
N SER A 30 -28.21 -15.28 2.89
CA SER A 30 -29.42 -14.91 3.61
C SER A 30 -30.71 -15.29 2.86
N GLN A 31 -30.61 -15.69 1.59
CA GLN A 31 -31.78 -16.08 0.80
C GLN A 31 -32.54 -17.25 1.43
N PRO A 32 -33.89 -17.28 1.33
CA PRO A 32 -34.75 -16.36 0.57
C PRO A 32 -35.10 -15.05 1.32
N ASN A 33 -34.58 -14.86 2.53
CA ASN A 33 -34.83 -13.66 3.31
C ASN A 33 -33.97 -12.49 2.83
N GLU A 34 -34.38 -11.27 3.16
CA GLU A 34 -33.51 -10.10 3.12
C GLU A 34 -32.37 -10.28 4.12
N GLY A 35 -31.14 -10.18 3.62
CA GLY A 35 -29.96 -10.03 4.46
C GLY A 35 -29.74 -8.55 4.74
N CYS A 36 -29.15 -8.23 5.89
CA CYS A 36 -28.83 -6.84 6.26
C CYS A 36 -27.55 -6.76 7.08
N GLY A 37 -26.83 -5.65 7.01
CA GLY A 37 -25.64 -5.42 7.83
C GLY A 37 -25.17 -3.97 7.80
N LEU A 38 -24.07 -3.73 8.51
CA LEU A 38 -23.44 -2.42 8.65
C LEU A 38 -22.06 -2.39 8.00
N ILE A 39 -21.64 -1.21 7.57
CA ILE A 39 -20.32 -0.95 6.99
C ILE A 39 -19.62 0.14 7.80
N ALA A 40 -18.51 -0.21 8.43
CA ALA A 40 -17.64 0.76 9.08
C ALA A 40 -16.79 1.48 8.04
N PHE A 41 -16.62 2.78 8.26
CA PHE A 41 -15.75 3.62 7.49
C PHE A 41 -14.64 4.19 8.37
N HIS A 42 -13.42 4.23 7.84
CA HIS A 42 -12.33 5.03 8.38
C HIS A 42 -12.04 6.15 7.39
N LYS A 43 -12.10 7.41 7.85
CA LYS A 43 -12.09 8.59 6.97
C LYS A 43 -13.17 8.44 5.89
N ASN A 44 -12.79 8.28 4.63
CA ASN A 44 -13.69 8.22 3.48
C ASN A 44 -13.80 6.80 2.87
N ARG A 45 -13.43 5.76 3.62
CA ARG A 45 -13.28 4.40 3.06
C ARG A 45 -14.00 3.33 3.87
N PRO A 46 -14.73 2.41 3.21
CA PRO A 46 -15.16 1.17 3.83
C PRO A 46 -13.96 0.38 4.35
N VAL A 47 -13.97 -0.03 5.62
CA VAL A 47 -12.88 -0.79 6.24
C VAL A 47 -13.33 -2.15 6.78
N LYS A 48 -14.62 -2.31 7.12
CA LYS A 48 -15.13 -3.55 7.68
C LYS A 48 -16.64 -3.68 7.49
N LEU A 49 -17.09 -4.91 7.25
CA LEU A 49 -18.50 -5.29 7.29
C LEU A 49 -18.86 -5.91 8.63
N TYR A 50 -20.10 -5.67 9.05
CA TYR A 50 -20.75 -6.32 10.16
C TYR A 50 -22.02 -6.99 9.62
N PRO A 51 -21.91 -8.24 9.13
CA PRO A 51 -23.07 -9.04 8.73
C PRO A 51 -24.03 -9.18 9.90
N GLY A 52 -25.30 -8.86 9.66
CA GLY A 52 -26.35 -8.89 10.67
C GLY A 52 -27.34 -10.02 10.49
N THR A 53 -27.96 -10.39 11.59
CA THR A 53 -29.10 -11.31 11.66
C THR A 53 -30.39 -10.53 11.46
N ASN A 54 -31.18 -10.88 10.44
CA ASN A 54 -32.51 -10.30 10.22
C ASN A 54 -33.53 -10.91 11.19
N VAL A 55 -34.03 -10.10 12.13
CA VAL A 55 -35.01 -10.48 13.17
C VAL A 55 -36.41 -9.91 12.89
N HIS A 56 -36.69 -9.47 11.66
CA HIS A 56 -37.99 -8.95 11.28
C HIS A 56 -39.06 -10.08 11.19
N PRO A 57 -40.31 -9.88 11.64
CA PRO A 57 -41.37 -10.91 11.57
C PRO A 57 -41.75 -11.34 10.15
N ARG A 58 -41.47 -10.50 9.15
CA ARG A 58 -41.61 -10.77 7.71
C ARG A 58 -40.26 -10.59 7.03
N PRO A 59 -39.34 -11.56 7.14
CA PRO A 59 -37.95 -11.37 6.73
C PRO A 59 -37.75 -11.50 5.21
N THR A 60 -38.76 -11.88 4.44
CA THR A 60 -38.66 -12.08 2.97
C THR A 60 -38.77 -10.80 2.15
N ASP A 61 -39.30 -9.72 2.74
CA ASP A 61 -39.58 -8.44 2.07
C ASP A 61 -39.29 -7.22 2.97
N HIS A 62 -38.68 -7.45 4.14
CA HIS A 62 -38.27 -6.43 5.10
C HIS A 62 -37.07 -6.95 5.89
N TYR A 63 -36.26 -6.03 6.42
CA TYR A 63 -35.19 -6.35 7.35
C TYR A 63 -35.28 -5.56 8.65
N ARG A 64 -34.79 -6.17 9.73
CA ARG A 64 -34.42 -5.48 10.96
C ARG A 64 -33.24 -6.24 11.56
N MET A 65 -32.08 -5.60 11.62
CA MET A 65 -30.89 -6.20 12.22
C MET A 65 -31.07 -6.35 13.74
N ASP A 66 -30.50 -7.40 14.34
CA ASP A 66 -30.51 -7.59 15.80
C ASP A 66 -29.86 -6.41 16.53
N ASP A 67 -30.58 -5.78 17.46
CA ASP A 67 -30.13 -4.59 18.18
C ASP A 67 -28.81 -4.82 18.94
N ASN A 68 -28.56 -6.03 19.45
CA ASN A 68 -27.31 -6.33 20.16
C ASN A 68 -26.12 -6.38 19.20
N GLU A 69 -26.33 -6.86 17.96
CA GLU A 69 -25.31 -6.85 16.92
C GLU A 69 -24.99 -5.43 16.48
N VAL A 70 -26.01 -4.58 16.32
CA VAL A 70 -25.82 -3.15 16.03
C VAL A 70 -24.99 -2.48 17.13
N VAL A 71 -25.37 -2.66 18.40
CA VAL A 71 -24.63 -2.06 19.53
C VAL A 71 -23.18 -2.56 19.59
N ARG A 72 -22.93 -3.86 19.36
CA ARG A 72 -21.57 -4.41 19.31
C ARG A 72 -20.74 -3.80 18.19
N ALA A 73 -21.32 -3.67 17.00
CA ALA A 73 -20.65 -3.08 15.84
C ALA A 73 -20.29 -1.61 16.09
N ILE A 74 -21.23 -0.79 16.60
CA ILE A 74 -20.98 0.62 16.90
C ILE A 74 -19.89 0.77 17.97
N ASN A 75 -19.93 -0.03 19.04
CA ASN A 75 -18.89 -0.01 20.08
C ASN A 75 -17.51 -0.40 19.56
N GLU A 76 -17.42 -1.28 18.56
CA GLU A 76 -16.16 -1.59 17.90
C GLU A 76 -15.71 -0.43 17.02
N MET A 77 -16.60 0.14 16.21
CA MET A 77 -16.29 1.32 15.38
C MET A 77 -15.72 2.46 16.23
N ASP A 78 -16.34 2.78 17.37
CA ASP A 78 -15.87 3.85 18.25
C ASP A 78 -14.48 3.58 18.83
N ARG A 79 -14.19 2.32 19.20
CA ARG A 79 -12.87 1.92 19.74
C ARG A 79 -11.76 2.05 18.69
N GLU A 80 -12.05 1.68 17.45
CA GLU A 80 -11.11 1.74 16.33
C GLU A 80 -11.03 3.13 15.69
N GLY A 81 -11.87 4.07 16.12
CA GLY A 81 -11.94 5.41 15.52
C GLY A 81 -12.60 5.43 14.13
N TRP A 82 -13.43 4.43 13.84
CA TRP A 82 -14.27 4.32 12.66
C TRP A 82 -15.65 4.96 12.92
N TRP A 83 -16.44 5.08 11.86
CA TRP A 83 -17.82 5.58 11.92
C TRP A 83 -18.74 4.74 11.03
N LEU A 84 -20.05 4.76 11.30
CA LEU A 84 -21.03 4.05 10.47
C LEU A 84 -21.23 4.78 9.14
N GLY A 85 -20.61 4.29 8.07
CA GLY A 85 -20.71 4.94 6.76
C GLY A 85 -21.63 4.26 5.77
N GLY A 86 -22.08 3.04 6.04
CA GLY A 86 -23.09 2.38 5.21
C GLY A 86 -23.95 1.38 5.98
N ILE A 87 -25.19 1.24 5.53
CA ILE A 87 -26.11 0.18 5.89
C ILE A 87 -26.45 -0.52 4.57
N TYR A 88 -26.29 -1.83 4.53
CA TYR A 88 -26.59 -2.60 3.33
C TYR A 88 -27.68 -3.63 3.59
N HIS A 89 -28.51 -3.87 2.59
CA HIS A 89 -29.50 -4.94 2.60
C HIS A 89 -29.74 -5.50 1.20
N SER A 90 -30.34 -6.70 1.14
CA SER A 90 -30.73 -7.30 -0.14
C SER A 90 -32.18 -7.07 -0.47
N HIS A 91 -32.46 -6.91 -1.76
CA HIS A 91 -33.77 -7.04 -2.38
C HIS A 91 -33.82 -8.39 -3.11
N PRO A 92 -34.43 -9.45 -2.53
CA PRO A 92 -34.38 -10.79 -3.11
C PRO A 92 -35.07 -10.89 -4.48
N HIS A 93 -36.08 -10.04 -4.73
CA HIS A 93 -36.98 -10.17 -5.87
C HIS A 93 -37.26 -8.86 -6.62
N SER A 94 -36.68 -7.74 -6.20
CA SER A 94 -36.92 -6.40 -6.76
C SER A 94 -35.62 -5.74 -7.21
N ASP A 95 -35.75 -4.64 -7.95
CA ASP A 95 -34.63 -3.79 -8.35
C ASP A 95 -33.94 -3.17 -7.12
N PRO A 96 -32.65 -2.79 -7.22
CA PRO A 96 -31.91 -2.19 -6.13
C PRO A 96 -32.27 -0.70 -5.94
N SER A 97 -33.56 -0.38 -5.95
CA SER A 97 -34.10 0.97 -5.74
C SER A 97 -34.83 1.06 -4.41
N PRO A 98 -34.69 2.15 -3.64
CA PRO A 98 -35.30 2.26 -2.32
C PRO A 98 -36.81 2.21 -2.39
N SER A 99 -37.42 1.33 -1.61
CA SER A 99 -38.86 1.28 -1.41
C SER A 99 -39.32 2.43 -0.50
N SER A 100 -40.63 2.67 -0.46
CA SER A 100 -41.19 3.63 0.49
C SER A 100 -40.94 3.23 1.95
N THR A 101 -40.77 1.94 2.23
CA THR A 101 -40.47 1.43 3.58
C THR A 101 -39.03 1.73 3.94
N ASP A 102 -38.08 1.48 3.04
CA ASP A 102 -36.66 1.79 3.25
C ASP A 102 -36.46 3.27 3.59
N LEU A 103 -37.13 4.17 2.86
CA LEU A 103 -37.05 5.61 3.10
C LEU A 103 -37.66 6.03 4.44
N ARG A 104 -38.69 5.34 4.93
CA ARG A 104 -39.30 5.62 6.24
C ARG A 104 -38.45 5.10 7.40
N GLU A 105 -37.73 4.01 7.19
CA GLU A 105 -36.97 3.31 8.23
C GLU A 105 -35.47 3.68 8.24
N ALA A 106 -35.03 4.54 7.32
CA ALA A 106 -33.68 5.08 7.25
C ALA A 106 -33.39 6.08 8.39
N ASN A 107 -33.14 5.55 9.58
CA ASN A 107 -32.91 6.32 10.80
C ASN A 107 -31.47 6.86 10.94
N TRP A 108 -30.60 6.57 9.97
CA TRP A 108 -29.20 7.01 9.94
C TRP A 108 -28.94 7.84 8.67
N PRO A 109 -29.31 9.14 8.66
CA PRO A 109 -29.28 9.96 7.45
C PRO A 109 -27.86 10.18 6.90
N ASP A 110 -26.85 10.06 7.76
CA ASP A 110 -25.45 10.17 7.38
C ASP A 110 -24.90 8.85 6.80
N ALA A 111 -25.54 7.69 7.00
CA ALA A 111 -25.08 6.44 6.41
C ALA A 111 -25.55 6.31 4.96
N LEU A 112 -24.70 5.73 4.10
CA LEU A 112 -25.12 5.30 2.77
C LEU A 112 -26.12 4.14 2.90
N MET A 113 -27.20 4.18 2.13
CA MET A 113 -28.10 3.05 1.95
C MET A 113 -27.63 2.27 0.72
N ILE A 114 -27.19 1.03 0.90
CA ILE A 114 -26.68 0.18 -0.17
C ILE A 114 -27.65 -0.97 -0.37
N ILE A 115 -28.23 -1.06 -1.56
CA ILE A 115 -29.24 -2.07 -1.87
C ILE A 115 -28.65 -3.02 -2.90
N VAL A 116 -28.68 -4.31 -2.61
CA VAL A 116 -28.26 -5.37 -3.53
C VAL A 116 -29.47 -6.16 -4.00
N SER A 117 -29.84 -5.99 -5.27
CA SER A 117 -30.84 -6.83 -5.91
C SER A 117 -30.25 -8.21 -6.23
N LEU A 118 -30.93 -9.25 -5.78
CA LEU A 118 -30.58 -10.65 -6.02
C LEU A 118 -31.56 -11.35 -6.99
N ARG A 119 -32.36 -10.57 -7.71
CA ARG A 119 -33.41 -11.10 -8.60
C ARG A 119 -32.86 -11.84 -9.84
N SER A 120 -31.61 -11.54 -10.20
CA SER A 120 -30.90 -12.11 -11.35
C SER A 120 -29.69 -12.93 -10.89
N GLU A 121 -29.19 -13.80 -11.77
CA GLU A 121 -27.95 -14.56 -11.53
C GLU A 121 -26.77 -13.66 -11.14
N THR A 122 -26.74 -12.45 -11.72
CA THR A 122 -25.82 -11.37 -11.36
C THR A 122 -26.46 -10.43 -10.35
N PRO A 123 -25.95 -10.33 -9.11
CA PRO A 123 -26.38 -9.31 -8.16
C PRO A 123 -26.14 -7.90 -8.69
N GLN A 124 -27.12 -7.01 -8.52
CA GLN A 124 -27.01 -5.60 -8.89
C GLN A 124 -26.98 -4.75 -7.63
N THR A 125 -25.96 -3.90 -7.49
CA THR A 125 -25.78 -3.06 -6.30
C THR A 125 -25.93 -1.59 -6.66
N GLU A 126 -26.75 -0.87 -5.90
CA GLU A 126 -26.82 0.59 -5.97
C GLU A 126 -26.65 1.20 -4.57
N ALA A 127 -25.96 2.34 -4.49
CA ALA A 127 -25.80 3.11 -3.27
C ALA A 127 -26.58 4.42 -3.36
N TYR A 128 -27.18 4.81 -2.24
CA TYR A 128 -27.98 6.01 -2.12
C TYR A 128 -27.57 6.80 -0.89
N ARG A 129 -27.57 8.12 -1.03
CA ARG A 129 -27.53 9.07 0.08
C ARG A 129 -28.88 9.73 0.22
N LEU A 130 -29.34 9.92 1.45
CA LEU A 130 -30.55 10.71 1.70
C LEU A 130 -30.18 12.19 1.82
N VAL A 131 -30.76 13.02 0.96
CA VAL A 131 -30.66 14.48 1.01
C VAL A 131 -32.08 15.03 1.16
N ASP A 132 -32.36 15.66 2.30
CA ASP A 132 -33.71 16.14 2.66
C ASP A 132 -34.79 15.05 2.52
N GLY A 133 -34.45 13.82 2.94
CA GLY A 133 -35.33 12.65 2.83
C GLY A 133 -35.46 12.05 1.42
N SER A 134 -34.79 12.61 0.42
CA SER A 134 -34.82 12.11 -0.96
C SER A 134 -33.55 11.31 -1.29
N PRO A 135 -33.65 10.11 -1.88
CA PRO A 135 -32.48 9.33 -2.27
C PRO A 135 -31.77 9.95 -3.48
N ARG A 136 -30.45 10.07 -3.37
CA ARG A 136 -29.52 10.47 -4.44
C ARG A 136 -28.55 9.33 -4.68
N VAL A 137 -28.46 8.88 -5.94
CA VAL A 137 -27.52 7.83 -6.34
C VAL A 137 -26.09 8.28 -6.06
N VAL A 138 -25.29 7.35 -5.54
CA VAL A 138 -23.85 7.49 -5.33
C VAL A 138 -23.16 6.40 -6.13
N SER A 139 -22.14 6.76 -6.91
CA SER A 139 -21.43 5.79 -7.74
C SER A 139 -20.63 4.83 -6.86
N ILE A 140 -20.72 3.52 -7.12
CA ILE A 140 -19.88 2.51 -6.47
C ILE A 140 -18.77 2.11 -7.44
N GLU A 141 -17.53 2.15 -6.96
CA GLU A 141 -16.37 1.69 -7.68
C GLU A 141 -15.70 0.56 -6.90
N VAL A 142 -15.66 -0.65 -7.46
CA VAL A 142 -15.00 -1.80 -6.84
C VAL A 142 -13.57 -1.89 -7.36
N ARG A 143 -12.61 -1.79 -6.45
CA ARG A 143 -11.18 -1.86 -6.74
C ARG A 143 -10.64 -3.25 -6.40
N PRO A 144 -9.64 -3.77 -7.14
CA PRO A 144 -8.97 -5.01 -6.79
C PRO A 144 -8.44 -4.99 -5.34
N ASP A 145 -8.46 -6.13 -4.67
CA ASP A 145 -7.85 -6.30 -3.34
C ASP A 145 -6.32 -6.37 -3.48
N TRP A 146 -5.70 -5.19 -3.57
CA TRP A 146 -4.26 -5.08 -3.71
C TRP A 146 -3.51 -5.59 -2.47
N GLY A 147 -4.16 -5.60 -1.30
CA GLY A 147 -3.59 -6.14 -0.07
C GLY A 147 -3.38 -7.65 -0.17
N SER A 148 -4.43 -8.41 -0.51
CA SER A 148 -4.29 -9.86 -0.71
C SER A 148 -3.49 -10.23 -1.96
N TRP A 149 -3.53 -9.40 -3.01
CA TRP A 149 -2.63 -9.55 -4.15
C TRP A 149 -1.17 -9.49 -3.70
N PHE A 150 -0.82 -8.47 -2.92
CA PHE A 150 0.54 -8.30 -2.44
C PHE A 150 0.94 -9.50 -1.58
N GLU A 151 0.09 -9.95 -0.65
CA GLU A 151 0.35 -11.14 0.15
C GLU A 151 0.54 -12.40 -0.72
N THR A 152 -0.29 -12.59 -1.75
CA THR A 152 -0.20 -13.75 -2.66
C THR A 152 1.07 -13.74 -3.48
N VAL A 153 1.39 -12.60 -4.12
CA VAL A 153 2.62 -12.45 -4.90
C VAL A 153 3.82 -12.59 -3.98
N ARG A 154 3.82 -11.89 -2.84
CA ARG A 154 4.85 -11.97 -1.81
C ARG A 154 5.06 -13.42 -1.40
N ASP A 155 4.04 -14.15 -0.97
CA ASP A 155 4.18 -15.53 -0.49
C ASP A 155 4.74 -16.47 -1.58
N ARG A 156 4.38 -16.22 -2.86
CA ARG A 156 4.92 -16.97 -4.01
C ARG A 156 6.36 -16.61 -4.35
N VAL A 157 6.75 -15.34 -4.23
CA VAL A 157 8.10 -14.87 -4.62
C VAL A 157 9.08 -14.79 -3.45
N ALA A 158 8.60 -14.85 -2.20
CA ALA A 158 9.42 -14.56 -1.04
C ALA A 158 10.51 -15.63 -0.90
N ALA A 159 10.24 -16.91 -1.18
CA ALA A 159 11.06 -18.10 -0.89
C ALA A 159 12.52 -18.15 -1.42
N THR A 160 13.06 -17.06 -1.98
CA THR A 160 14.34 -17.05 -2.71
C THR A 160 15.16 -15.77 -2.45
N PHE A 161 15.09 -15.16 -1.26
CA PHE A 161 15.99 -14.04 -0.95
C PHE A 161 17.45 -14.51 -0.97
N VAL A 162 18.29 -13.79 -1.71
CA VAL A 162 19.72 -14.11 -1.81
C VAL A 162 20.50 -12.96 -1.17
N PRO A 163 21.18 -13.17 -0.03
CA PRO A 163 22.02 -12.15 0.55
C PRO A 163 23.16 -11.78 -0.40
N ARG A 164 23.37 -10.48 -0.61
CA ARG A 164 24.45 -9.97 -1.45
C ARG A 164 25.71 -9.66 -0.65
N PRO A 165 26.91 -9.93 -1.21
CA PRO A 165 28.11 -9.28 -0.74
C PRO A 165 28.05 -7.78 -1.05
N ALA A 166 28.27 -6.94 -0.03
CA ALA A 166 28.23 -5.49 -0.13
C ALA A 166 29.43 -4.92 -0.90
N ASN A 167 29.37 -4.93 -2.23
CA ASN A 167 30.29 -4.17 -3.06
C ASN A 167 29.70 -2.76 -3.28
N GLY A 168 30.39 -1.74 -2.77
CA GLY A 168 29.98 -0.35 -2.89
C GLY A 168 29.84 0.10 -4.35
N LEU A 169 28.99 1.12 -4.57
CA LEU A 169 28.87 1.80 -5.86
C LEU A 169 30.26 2.30 -6.30
N PRO A 170 30.68 2.06 -7.56
CA PRO A 170 31.81 2.80 -8.11
C PRO A 170 31.45 4.28 -8.16
N HIS A 171 32.36 5.15 -7.72
CA HIS A 171 32.24 6.60 -7.87
C HIS A 171 32.05 6.95 -9.35
N VAL A 172 30.87 7.44 -9.71
CA VAL A 172 30.62 8.00 -11.04
C VAL A 172 31.33 9.36 -11.11
N ALA A 173 32.38 9.43 -11.92
CA ALA A 173 33.09 10.67 -12.19
C ALA A 173 32.15 11.69 -12.85
N SER A 174 32.22 12.94 -12.39
CA SER A 174 31.46 14.07 -12.93
C SER A 174 31.68 14.24 -14.43
N MET A 175 30.62 14.18 -15.23
CA MET A 175 30.65 14.63 -16.63
C MET A 175 30.03 16.03 -16.76
N SER A 176 30.65 16.85 -17.60
CA SER A 176 30.29 18.25 -17.86
C SER A 176 28.94 18.39 -18.56
N THR A 177 28.18 19.39 -18.15
CA THR A 177 26.86 19.75 -18.69
C THR A 177 26.95 20.44 -20.06
N GLY A 178 26.32 19.86 -21.08
CA GLY A 178 25.94 20.57 -22.31
C GLY A 178 24.53 21.15 -22.18
N SER A 179 24.35 22.39 -22.61
CA SER A 179 23.07 23.10 -22.61
C SER A 179 22.31 22.88 -23.91
N LEU A 180 21.02 22.55 -23.85
CA LEU A 180 20.09 22.65 -24.97
C LEU A 180 18.84 23.46 -24.56
N ALA A 181 18.46 24.39 -25.43
CA ALA A 181 17.33 25.30 -25.24
C ALA A 181 16.00 24.61 -25.56
N ALA A 182 14.97 24.95 -24.78
CA ALA A 182 13.61 24.46 -24.97
C ALA A 182 12.81 25.38 -25.92
N SER A 183 11.91 24.78 -26.69
CA SER A 183 10.84 25.49 -27.39
C SER A 183 9.52 24.72 -27.30
N GLY A 184 8.45 25.44 -26.92
CA GLY A 184 7.06 25.19 -27.35
C GLY A 184 6.30 24.09 -26.61
N SER A 185 5.23 24.47 -25.90
CA SER A 185 4.27 23.59 -25.26
C SER A 185 3.03 23.37 -26.13
N GLU A 186 2.75 22.12 -26.48
CA GLU A 186 1.40 21.61 -26.77
C GLU A 186 1.20 20.34 -25.92
N GLN A 187 0.19 20.33 -25.06
CA GLN A 187 -0.21 19.12 -24.33
C GLN A 187 -0.99 18.20 -25.27
N VAL A 188 -0.27 17.30 -25.94
CA VAL A 188 -0.86 16.12 -26.58
C VAL A 188 -0.83 15.01 -25.53
N ALA A 189 -1.99 14.40 -25.25
CA ALA A 189 -2.02 13.13 -24.53
C ALA A 189 -1.30 12.09 -25.41
N VAL A 190 -0.04 11.83 -25.11
CA VAL A 190 0.75 10.81 -25.80
C VAL A 190 0.24 9.47 -25.29
N ASP A 191 -0.43 8.72 -26.16
CA ASP A 191 -0.62 7.28 -25.96
C ASP A 191 0.78 6.65 -26.10
N ILE A 192 1.49 6.50 -24.97
CA ILE A 192 2.84 5.92 -24.93
C ILE A 192 2.70 4.40 -25.06
N GLN A 193 2.26 3.95 -26.23
CA GLN A 193 2.39 2.54 -26.59
C GLN A 193 3.85 2.30 -26.94
N CYS A 194 4.56 1.59 -26.05
CA CYS A 194 5.90 1.13 -26.33
C CYS A 194 5.86 0.28 -27.63
N PRO A 195 6.75 0.52 -28.61
CA PRO A 195 6.77 -0.28 -29.82
C PRO A 195 6.94 -1.76 -29.45
N PRO A 196 6.25 -2.68 -30.14
CA PRO A 196 6.28 -4.10 -29.79
C PRO A 196 7.72 -4.61 -29.82
N ILE A 197 8.14 -5.28 -28.75
CA ILE A 197 9.45 -5.95 -28.70
C ILE A 197 9.46 -7.04 -29.77
N SER A 198 10.59 -7.25 -30.43
CA SER A 198 10.74 -8.16 -31.56
C SER A 198 10.36 -9.62 -31.27
N ASP A 199 10.31 -10.02 -30.01
CA ASP A 199 9.88 -11.36 -29.58
C ASP A 199 8.37 -11.46 -29.28
N GLY A 200 7.64 -10.34 -29.39
CA GLY A 200 6.19 -10.26 -29.13
C GLY A 200 5.80 -10.43 -27.66
N LYS A 201 6.76 -10.46 -26.73
CA LYS A 201 6.47 -10.69 -25.31
C LYS A 201 6.26 -9.37 -24.58
N ARG A 202 5.18 -9.27 -23.82
CA ARG A 202 5.00 -8.19 -22.85
C ARG A 202 5.99 -8.37 -21.71
N ARG A 203 6.60 -7.28 -21.26
CA ARG A 203 7.44 -7.22 -20.07
C ARG A 203 6.75 -6.37 -19.00
N ALA A 204 6.83 -6.80 -17.75
CA ALA A 204 6.26 -6.06 -16.65
C ALA A 204 7.04 -4.75 -16.42
N VAL A 205 6.34 -3.65 -16.18
CA VAL A 205 6.96 -2.33 -15.97
C VAL A 205 6.93 -1.96 -14.49
N VAL A 206 8.11 -1.70 -13.91
CA VAL A 206 8.24 -1.26 -12.51
C VAL A 206 8.12 0.26 -12.43
N GLY A 207 7.17 0.76 -11.63
CA GLY A 207 7.05 2.18 -11.32
C GLY A 207 7.78 2.55 -10.03
N ILE A 208 8.81 3.39 -10.08
CA ILE A 208 9.48 3.91 -8.87
C ILE A 208 8.88 5.26 -8.49
N LEU A 209 8.13 5.31 -7.39
CA LEU A 209 7.66 6.56 -6.78
C LEU A 209 8.71 7.08 -5.80
N GLY A 210 9.61 7.90 -6.31
CA GLY A 210 10.82 8.35 -5.63
C GLY A 210 10.81 9.82 -5.22
N GLY A 211 12.01 10.36 -5.00
CA GLY A 211 12.24 11.74 -4.54
C GLY A 211 12.39 11.88 -3.02
N MET A 212 12.30 10.79 -2.25
CA MET A 212 12.15 10.81 -0.80
C MET A 212 13.27 10.12 0.02
N GLY A 213 14.56 10.19 -0.34
CA GLY A 213 15.19 11.23 -1.15
C GLY A 213 15.60 10.84 -2.58
N PRO A 214 16.14 11.81 -3.35
CA PRO A 214 16.65 11.56 -4.70
C PRO A 214 17.73 10.48 -4.77
N LEU A 215 18.71 10.50 -3.85
CA LEU A 215 19.79 9.50 -3.81
C LEU A 215 19.26 8.09 -3.55
N ALA A 216 18.35 7.94 -2.59
CA ALA A 216 17.68 6.67 -2.31
C ALA A 216 16.91 6.12 -3.53
N THR A 217 16.36 7.02 -4.35
CA THR A 217 15.65 6.63 -5.58
C THR A 217 16.63 6.08 -6.62
N ALA A 218 17.76 6.74 -6.81
CA ALA A 218 18.82 6.28 -7.72
C ALA A 218 19.46 4.96 -7.23
N ASP A 219 19.64 4.81 -5.91
CA ASP A 219 20.13 3.59 -5.29
C ASP A 219 19.20 2.40 -5.54
N LEU A 220 17.88 2.57 -5.36
CA LEU A 220 16.90 1.52 -5.69
C LEU A 220 16.99 1.10 -7.15
N TYR A 221 17.04 2.06 -8.08
CA TYR A 221 17.15 1.73 -9.51
C TYR A 221 18.42 0.94 -9.81
N THR A 222 19.56 1.35 -9.24
CA THR A 222 20.83 0.62 -9.38
C THR A 222 20.72 -0.82 -8.84
N LYS A 223 20.08 -1.00 -7.68
CA LYS A 223 19.87 -2.33 -7.09
C LYS A 223 18.90 -3.18 -7.90
N ILE A 224 17.90 -2.60 -8.57
CA ILE A 224 17.03 -3.33 -9.52
C ILE A 224 17.85 -3.82 -10.72
N ILE A 225 18.69 -2.97 -11.31
CA ILE A 225 19.57 -3.34 -12.42
C ILE A 225 20.46 -4.52 -12.02
N GLN A 226 21.11 -4.42 -10.85
CA GLN A 226 21.97 -5.48 -10.32
C GLN A 226 21.21 -6.78 -10.00
N SER A 227 19.91 -6.69 -9.69
CA SER A 227 19.05 -7.85 -9.32
C SER A 227 18.44 -8.51 -10.54
N SER A 228 18.38 -7.81 -11.66
CA SER A 228 17.81 -8.31 -12.89
C SER A 228 18.70 -9.43 -13.45
N PRO A 229 18.15 -10.63 -13.73
CA PRO A 229 18.91 -11.70 -14.39
C PRO A 229 19.04 -11.40 -15.89
N ALA A 230 19.90 -10.45 -16.24
CA ALA A 230 20.08 -9.95 -17.60
C ALA A 230 21.53 -10.11 -18.07
N ALA A 231 21.73 -10.56 -19.31
CA ALA A 231 23.02 -10.68 -19.98
C ALA A 231 23.30 -9.52 -20.95
N ASN A 232 22.30 -8.71 -21.28
CA ASN A 232 22.38 -7.53 -22.14
C ASN A 232 21.30 -6.49 -21.76
N ASP A 233 21.42 -5.29 -22.31
CA ASP A 233 20.54 -4.15 -22.02
C ASP A 233 19.05 -4.48 -22.20
N GLN A 234 18.69 -5.24 -23.24
CA GLN A 234 17.30 -5.54 -23.61
C GLN A 234 16.65 -6.57 -22.67
N GLU A 235 17.44 -7.30 -21.89
CA GLU A 235 16.95 -8.28 -20.91
C GLU A 235 16.62 -7.66 -19.56
N HIS A 236 17.06 -6.43 -19.29
CA HIS A 236 16.72 -5.72 -18.06
C HIS A 236 15.23 -5.41 -17.96
N ILE A 237 14.74 -5.32 -16.72
CA ILE A 237 13.35 -5.01 -16.42
C ILE A 237 13.06 -3.55 -16.78
N PRO A 238 12.00 -3.25 -17.55
CA PRO A 238 11.55 -1.89 -17.80
C PRO A 238 11.20 -1.16 -16.50
N VAL A 239 11.75 0.05 -16.34
CA VAL A 239 11.52 0.91 -15.18
C VAL A 239 11.05 2.28 -15.63
N VAL A 240 10.01 2.80 -14.99
CA VAL A 240 9.59 4.20 -15.11
C VAL A 240 9.68 4.84 -13.72
N MET A 241 10.21 6.06 -13.64
CA MET A 241 10.46 6.72 -12.36
C MET A 241 9.78 8.08 -12.32
N TYR A 242 9.08 8.34 -11.23
CA TYR A 242 8.56 9.66 -10.88
C TYR A 242 9.23 10.09 -9.58
N ALA A 243 10.25 10.94 -9.68
CA ALA A 243 11.07 11.36 -8.56
C ALA A 243 10.85 12.85 -8.24
N ASP A 244 9.89 13.14 -7.35
CA ASP A 244 9.57 14.51 -6.95
C ASP A 244 10.09 14.81 -5.53
N PRO A 245 11.18 15.58 -5.38
CA PRO A 245 11.72 15.93 -4.06
C PRO A 245 10.89 16.98 -3.31
N ARG A 246 9.83 17.53 -3.93
CA ARG A 246 8.93 18.50 -3.28
C ARG A 246 7.93 17.85 -2.33
N VAL A 247 7.81 16.52 -2.33
CA VAL A 247 6.95 15.79 -1.39
C VAL A 247 7.31 16.22 0.05
N PRO A 248 6.34 16.73 0.84
CA PRO A 248 6.56 17.17 2.22
C PRO A 248 7.27 16.13 3.09
N ASP A 249 7.94 16.59 4.15
CA ASP A 249 8.68 15.68 5.04
C ASP A 249 7.72 14.76 5.82
N ARG A 250 7.92 13.46 5.66
CA ARG A 250 7.07 12.42 6.26
C ARG A 250 7.21 12.36 7.78
N THR A 251 8.40 12.61 8.32
CA THR A 251 8.64 12.57 9.77
C THR A 251 7.99 13.78 10.44
N GLU A 252 8.07 14.96 9.83
CA GLU A 252 7.38 16.16 10.32
C GLU A 252 5.86 15.98 10.29
N ALA A 253 5.30 15.44 9.21
CA ALA A 253 3.87 15.15 9.09
C ALA A 253 3.38 14.20 10.20
N LEU A 254 4.11 13.10 10.44
CA LEU A 254 3.73 12.09 11.43
C LEU A 254 3.89 12.56 12.88
N LEU A 255 4.98 13.27 13.20
CA LEU A 255 5.37 13.52 14.60
C LEU A 255 5.11 14.96 15.08
N ARG A 256 4.95 15.91 14.15
CA ARG A 256 4.96 17.35 14.47
C ARG A 256 3.82 18.13 13.80
N GLY A 257 2.89 17.44 13.14
CA GLY A 257 1.78 18.08 12.43
C GLY A 257 2.22 18.91 11.22
N GLY A 258 3.30 18.49 10.56
CA GLY A 258 3.75 19.07 9.29
C GLY A 258 2.75 18.87 8.15
N GLU A 259 3.06 19.44 6.97
CA GLU A 259 2.23 19.30 5.77
C GLU A 259 2.07 17.83 5.36
N ASP A 260 0.84 17.44 5.02
CA ASP A 260 0.50 16.07 4.63
C ASP A 260 1.11 15.69 3.27
N PRO A 261 1.95 14.65 3.18
CA PRO A 261 2.54 14.20 1.93
C PRO A 261 1.57 13.39 1.06
N THR A 262 0.43 12.94 1.59
CA THR A 262 -0.51 12.03 0.91
C THR A 262 -0.97 12.52 -0.46
N PRO A 263 -1.37 13.81 -0.65
CA PRO A 263 -1.77 14.30 -1.98
C PRO A 263 -0.65 14.22 -3.02
N TRP A 264 0.60 14.45 -2.59
CA TRP A 264 1.77 14.37 -3.46
C TRP A 264 2.09 12.92 -3.85
N LEU A 265 1.97 11.99 -2.90
CA LEU A 265 2.15 10.55 -3.13
C LEU A 265 1.09 10.01 -4.11
N ILE A 266 -0.18 10.39 -3.93
CA ILE A 266 -1.28 10.03 -4.85
C ILE A 266 -1.00 10.57 -6.25
N HIS A 267 -0.57 11.83 -6.36
CA HIS A 267 -0.25 12.43 -7.65
C HIS A 267 0.86 11.63 -8.36
N GLY A 268 1.99 11.40 -7.70
CA GLY A 268 3.11 10.67 -8.30
C GLY A 268 2.76 9.23 -8.64
N ALA A 269 1.99 8.54 -7.79
CA ALA A 269 1.51 7.18 -8.06
C ALA A 269 0.61 7.15 -9.31
N ARG A 270 -0.32 8.10 -9.46
CA ARG A 270 -1.16 8.23 -10.66
C ARG A 270 -0.35 8.50 -11.92
N GLN A 271 0.69 9.34 -11.85
CA GLN A 271 1.57 9.58 -12.99
C GLN A 271 2.23 8.28 -13.45
N LEU A 272 2.73 7.45 -12.53
CA LEU A 272 3.32 6.15 -12.86
C LEU A 272 2.32 5.20 -13.52
N VAL A 273 1.07 5.16 -13.02
CA VAL A 273 0.00 4.37 -13.66
C VAL A 273 -0.27 4.87 -15.09
N THR A 274 -0.37 6.19 -15.29
CA THR A 274 -0.59 6.79 -16.62
C THR A 274 0.55 6.47 -17.59
N ILE A 275 1.80 6.45 -17.12
CA ILE A 275 2.97 6.10 -17.93
C ILE A 275 2.98 4.61 -18.30
N GLY A 276 2.27 3.76 -17.54
CA GLY A 276 2.11 2.33 -17.83
C GLY A 276 2.82 1.40 -16.84
N ALA A 277 3.11 1.85 -15.61
CA ALA A 277 3.62 0.97 -14.56
C ALA A 277 2.59 -0.14 -14.22
N ASP A 278 3.06 -1.37 -14.13
CA ASP A 278 2.24 -2.53 -13.73
C ASP A 278 2.10 -2.65 -12.21
N PHE A 279 3.11 -2.18 -11.48
CA PHE A 279 3.10 -2.05 -10.03
C PHE A 279 4.09 -0.96 -9.62
N ILE A 280 3.95 -0.49 -8.38
CA ILE A 280 4.71 0.65 -7.85
C ILE A 280 5.57 0.19 -6.67
N VAL A 281 6.79 0.72 -6.58
CA VAL A 281 7.71 0.58 -5.45
C VAL A 281 8.10 1.95 -4.93
N ILE A 282 8.26 2.09 -3.61
CA ILE A 282 8.58 3.37 -2.96
C ILE A 282 9.89 3.22 -2.16
N PRO A 283 11.01 3.83 -2.57
CA PRO A 283 12.27 3.78 -1.83
C PRO A 283 12.30 4.73 -0.62
N CYS A 284 11.29 4.67 0.24
CA CYS A 284 11.16 5.51 1.43
C CYS A 284 10.36 4.82 2.53
N ASN A 285 11.04 4.37 3.59
CA ASN A 285 10.39 3.68 4.71
C ASN A 285 9.30 4.53 5.38
N THR A 286 9.55 5.80 5.65
CA THR A 286 8.55 6.69 6.27
C THR A 286 7.32 6.95 5.40
N ALA A 287 7.45 6.91 4.07
CA ALA A 287 6.30 7.09 3.19
C ALA A 287 5.31 5.92 3.28
N HIS A 288 5.76 4.76 3.79
CA HIS A 288 4.89 3.61 3.91
C HIS A 288 3.77 3.80 4.95
N ALA A 289 3.94 4.73 5.89
CA ALA A 289 2.92 5.07 6.88
C ALA A 289 1.66 5.72 6.25
N PHE A 290 1.75 6.10 4.98
CA PHE A 290 0.68 6.74 4.23
C PHE A 290 0.06 5.82 3.17
N LEU A 291 0.52 4.56 3.02
CA LEU A 291 0.01 3.68 1.93
C LEU A 291 -1.46 3.33 2.09
N ASP A 292 -1.95 3.21 3.33
CA ASP A 292 -3.36 3.00 3.60
C ASP A 292 -4.23 4.10 2.99
N GLU A 293 -3.67 5.31 2.82
CA GLU A 293 -4.31 6.45 2.15
C GLU A 293 -4.00 6.50 0.65
N VAL A 294 -2.82 6.08 0.21
CA VAL A 294 -2.40 6.18 -1.20
C VAL A 294 -2.91 5.01 -2.06
N GLN A 295 -2.78 3.76 -1.61
CA GLN A 295 -3.05 2.56 -2.42
C GLN A 295 -4.46 2.55 -3.05
N PRO A 296 -5.54 2.88 -2.33
CA PRO A 296 -6.89 2.89 -2.92
C PRO A 296 -7.15 4.00 -3.93
N GLU A 297 -6.25 4.98 -4.06
CA GLU A 297 -6.36 6.06 -5.05
C GLU A 297 -5.73 5.72 -6.40
N VAL A 298 -5.12 4.52 -6.49
CA VAL A 298 -4.45 4.01 -7.69
C VAL A 298 -4.82 2.57 -7.99
N GLU A 299 -4.89 2.27 -9.29
CA GLU A 299 -5.32 0.97 -9.82
C GLU A 299 -4.19 -0.02 -9.97
N ARG A 300 -3.01 0.28 -9.41
CA ARG A 300 -1.84 -0.57 -9.47
C ARG A 300 -1.34 -0.83 -8.06
N PRO A 301 -0.88 -2.05 -7.77
CA PRO A 301 -0.42 -2.39 -6.44
C PRO A 301 0.87 -1.65 -6.11
N ILE A 302 0.99 -1.26 -4.85
CA ILE A 302 2.18 -0.68 -4.27
C ILE A 302 2.82 -1.76 -3.41
N VAL A 303 4.01 -2.18 -3.80
CA VAL A 303 4.81 -3.17 -3.08
C VAL A 303 5.41 -2.54 -1.83
N SER A 304 5.16 -3.16 -0.68
CA SER A 304 5.66 -2.67 0.60
C SER A 304 7.11 -3.08 0.86
N MET A 305 7.99 -2.09 0.98
CA MET A 305 9.38 -2.24 1.42
C MET A 305 9.51 -2.80 2.86
N ILE A 306 8.53 -2.50 3.72
CA ILE A 306 8.53 -2.94 5.12
C ILE A 306 8.43 -4.46 5.19
N GLU A 307 7.38 -5.01 4.58
CA GLU A 307 7.17 -6.45 4.40
C GLU A 307 8.34 -7.11 3.66
N ALA A 308 8.85 -6.50 2.58
CA ALA A 308 9.98 -7.05 1.82
C ALA A 308 11.21 -7.31 2.71
N ALA A 309 11.58 -6.33 3.53
CA ALA A 309 12.73 -6.45 4.42
C ALA A 309 12.46 -7.40 5.60
N ALA A 310 11.23 -7.43 6.13
CA ALA A 310 10.85 -8.38 7.17
C ALA A 310 10.91 -9.83 6.68
N ASP A 311 10.44 -10.10 5.45
CA ASP A 311 10.55 -11.42 4.82
C ASP A 311 12.00 -11.82 4.56
N MET A 312 12.81 -10.89 4.04
CA MET A 312 14.23 -11.14 3.82
C MET A 312 14.91 -11.57 5.13
N ILE A 313 14.66 -10.88 6.24
CA ILE A 313 15.24 -11.23 7.54
C ILE A 313 14.76 -12.63 7.96
N PHE A 314 13.45 -12.85 7.97
CA PHE A 314 12.87 -14.11 8.45
C PHE A 314 13.40 -15.32 7.70
N GLN A 315 13.62 -15.19 6.39
CA GLN A 315 14.09 -16.30 5.57
C GLN A 315 15.60 -16.48 5.57
N THR A 316 16.35 -15.38 5.57
CA THR A 316 17.82 -15.42 5.48
C THR A 316 18.43 -15.74 6.85
N TYR A 317 17.77 -15.31 7.93
CA TYR A 317 18.23 -15.47 9.30
C TYR A 317 17.14 -16.14 10.16
N PRO A 318 16.80 -17.42 9.92
CA PRO A 318 15.72 -18.11 10.62
C PRO A 318 15.97 -18.30 12.13
N GLN A 319 17.19 -18.01 12.61
CA GLN A 319 17.57 -18.06 14.01
C GLN A 319 17.56 -16.68 14.69
N ALA A 320 17.30 -15.60 13.94
CA ALA A 320 17.24 -14.26 14.51
C ALA A 320 15.96 -14.12 15.34
N ASN A 321 16.14 -13.78 16.62
CA ASN A 321 15.03 -13.51 17.54
C ASN A 321 14.83 -12.00 17.71
N VAL A 322 15.91 -11.22 17.61
CA VAL A 322 15.88 -9.76 17.84
C VAL A 322 16.56 -9.02 16.69
N VAL A 323 15.84 -8.06 16.10
CA VAL A 323 16.37 -7.15 15.07
C VAL A 323 16.62 -5.76 15.64
N GLY A 324 17.83 -5.25 15.46
CA GLY A 324 18.18 -3.86 15.75
C GLY A 324 17.80 -2.94 14.60
N LEU A 325 16.89 -2.00 14.85
CA LEU A 325 16.34 -1.11 13.82
C LEU A 325 17.08 0.22 13.77
N LEU A 326 17.78 0.48 12.65
CA LEU A 326 18.33 1.80 12.34
C LEU A 326 17.39 2.50 11.36
N ALA A 327 16.59 3.43 11.85
CA ALA A 327 15.57 4.11 11.04
C ALA A 327 15.37 5.56 11.48
N THR A 328 14.56 6.31 10.73
CA THR A 328 14.13 7.64 11.17
C THR A 328 13.22 7.56 12.39
N GLY A 329 13.09 8.67 13.13
CA GLY A 329 12.10 8.76 14.21
C GLY A 329 10.66 8.49 13.75
N GLY A 330 10.28 8.94 12.53
CA GLY A 330 8.97 8.68 11.96
C GLY A 330 8.71 7.19 11.71
N THR A 331 9.71 6.47 11.21
CA THR A 331 9.63 5.02 10.99
C THR A 331 9.51 4.25 12.31
N ILE A 332 10.29 4.63 13.32
CA ILE A 332 10.21 3.99 14.65
C ILE A 332 8.84 4.26 15.28
N GLY A 333 8.38 5.52 15.22
CA GLY A 333 7.13 5.95 15.84
C GLY A 333 5.87 5.40 15.17
N SER A 334 5.91 5.02 13.89
CA SER A 334 4.78 4.36 13.22
C SER A 334 4.67 2.86 13.49
N GLU A 335 5.70 2.26 14.12
CA GLU A 335 5.79 0.84 14.47
C GLU A 335 5.64 -0.16 13.30
N MET A 336 5.70 0.28 12.04
CA MET A 336 5.43 -0.59 10.89
C MET A 336 6.38 -1.79 10.81
N TYR A 337 7.68 -1.57 11.03
CA TYR A 337 8.67 -2.65 11.05
C TYR A 337 8.50 -3.56 12.27
N GLN A 338 8.22 -2.98 13.44
CA GLN A 338 8.02 -3.72 14.68
C GLN A 338 6.81 -4.64 14.56
N GLN A 339 5.72 -4.18 13.94
CA GLN A 339 4.54 -5.00 13.67
C GLN A 339 4.82 -6.08 12.61
N ALA A 340 5.48 -5.73 11.51
CA ALA A 340 5.81 -6.67 10.43
C ALA A 340 6.74 -7.80 10.90
N LEU A 341 7.75 -7.49 11.72
CA LEU A 341 8.67 -8.48 12.29
C LEU A 341 8.00 -9.31 13.40
N ARG A 342 7.17 -8.70 14.24
CA ARG A 342 6.43 -9.42 15.30
C ARG A 342 5.47 -10.46 14.73
N ARG A 343 4.81 -10.18 13.59
CA ARG A 343 3.98 -11.17 12.87
C ARG A 343 4.78 -12.41 12.44
N ARG A 344 6.10 -12.29 12.32
CA ARG A 344 7.05 -13.37 11.97
C ARG A 344 7.75 -13.95 13.21
N GLY A 345 7.33 -13.57 14.41
CA GLY A 345 7.92 -14.03 15.67
C GLY A 345 9.27 -13.40 16.03
N ILE A 346 9.60 -12.25 15.40
CA ILE A 346 10.88 -11.56 15.60
C ILE A 346 10.63 -10.27 16.39
N ASP A 347 11.34 -10.11 17.50
CA ASP A 347 11.33 -8.91 18.32
C ASP A 347 12.22 -7.82 17.72
N THR A 348 12.01 -6.58 18.16
CA THR A 348 12.79 -5.43 17.68
C THR A 348 13.34 -4.62 18.83
N ILE A 349 14.56 -4.13 18.66
CA ILE A 349 15.16 -3.13 19.53
C ILE A 349 15.56 -1.90 18.72
N VAL A 350 15.39 -0.73 19.32
CA VAL A 350 15.71 0.57 18.71
C VAL A 350 16.75 1.31 19.56
N PRO A 351 17.52 2.23 18.96
CA PRO A 351 18.41 3.10 19.72
C PRO A 351 17.63 3.90 20.76
N ASP A 352 18.27 4.18 21.91
CA ASP A 352 17.68 5.11 22.87
C ASP A 352 17.58 6.54 22.28
N SER A 353 16.87 7.42 22.96
CA SER A 353 16.61 8.77 22.47
C SER A 353 17.86 9.63 22.22
N ASP A 354 18.97 9.38 22.92
CA ASP A 354 20.22 10.11 22.71
C ASP A 354 20.93 9.59 21.46
N ILE A 355 21.16 8.28 21.37
CA ILE A 355 21.79 7.64 20.23
C ILE A 355 20.99 7.87 18.94
N GLN A 356 19.66 7.75 19.02
CA GLN A 356 18.78 8.00 17.89
C GLN A 356 18.98 9.41 17.32
N ARG A 357 19.11 10.42 18.18
CA ARG A 357 19.29 11.81 17.76
C ARG A 357 20.71 12.09 17.27
N ARG A 358 21.73 11.77 18.08
CA ARG A 358 23.12 12.19 17.81
C ARG A 358 23.83 11.33 16.79
N CYS A 359 23.41 10.06 16.62
CA CYS A 359 24.01 9.13 15.67
C CYS A 359 23.13 8.96 14.44
N VAL A 360 21.96 8.34 14.61
CA VAL A 360 21.14 7.88 13.47
C VAL A 360 20.55 9.05 12.70
N MET A 361 19.80 9.94 13.36
CA MET A 361 19.17 11.09 12.70
C MET A 361 20.19 12.10 12.16
N ALA A 362 21.29 12.33 12.89
CA ALA A 362 22.38 13.17 12.42
C ALA A 362 23.02 12.63 11.13
N ALA A 363 23.31 11.32 11.09
CA ALA A 363 23.88 10.70 9.90
C ALA A 363 22.93 10.73 8.70
N ILE A 364 21.65 10.41 8.91
CA ILE A 364 20.62 10.51 7.86
C ILE A 364 20.55 11.94 7.31
N GLY A 365 20.59 12.95 8.18
CA GLY A 365 20.58 14.36 7.78
C GLY A 365 21.78 14.73 6.90
N GLU A 366 22.99 14.29 7.25
CA GLU A 366 24.20 14.55 6.46
C GLU A 366 24.18 13.85 5.09
N VAL A 367 23.67 12.61 5.02
CA VAL A 367 23.51 11.90 3.74
C VAL A 367 22.49 12.63 2.85
N LYS A 368 21.33 13.02 3.40
CA LYS A 368 20.31 13.78 2.65
C LYS A 368 20.83 15.11 2.14
N ALA A 369 21.72 15.77 2.89
CA ALA A 369 22.34 17.02 2.49
C ALA A 369 23.50 16.84 1.48
N GLY A 370 23.85 15.61 1.12
CA GLY A 370 24.99 15.32 0.23
C GLY A 370 26.36 15.60 0.88
N ARG A 371 26.43 15.58 2.22
CA ARG A 371 27.64 15.89 3.01
C ARG A 371 28.22 14.66 3.71
N ALA A 372 27.83 13.48 3.27
CA ALA A 372 28.31 12.21 3.83
C ALA A 372 29.84 12.12 3.80
N GLN A 373 30.42 11.76 4.94
CA GLN A 373 31.86 11.61 5.15
C GLN A 373 32.14 10.41 6.07
N ALA A 374 33.41 10.08 6.30
CA ALA A 374 33.78 8.94 7.15
C ALA A 374 33.19 9.03 8.57
N SER A 375 33.08 10.24 9.13
CA SER A 375 32.43 10.44 10.44
C SER A 375 30.93 10.14 10.42
N THR A 376 30.25 10.32 9.27
CA THR A 376 28.84 9.94 9.08
C THR A 376 28.68 8.42 9.21
N THR A 377 29.59 7.64 8.61
CA THR A 377 29.60 6.18 8.77
C THR A 377 29.87 5.78 10.21
N ALA A 378 30.82 6.43 10.89
CA ALA A 378 31.16 6.12 12.28
C ALA A 378 29.98 6.30 13.24
N LEU A 379 29.14 7.33 13.04
CA LEU A 379 27.92 7.51 13.83
C LEU A 379 26.96 6.32 13.72
N LEU A 380 26.72 5.82 12.50
CA LEU A 380 25.83 4.69 12.28
C LEU A 380 26.44 3.36 12.78
N ALA A 381 27.76 3.20 12.64
CA ALA A 381 28.47 2.05 13.20
C ALA A 381 28.35 2.01 14.73
N GLU A 382 28.53 3.15 15.41
CA GLU A 382 28.33 3.26 16.86
C GLU A 382 26.91 2.88 17.28
N ALA A 383 25.90 3.38 16.57
CA ALA A 383 24.51 3.00 16.85
C ALA A 383 24.25 1.50 16.63
N GLY A 384 24.85 0.91 15.59
CA GLY A 384 24.78 -0.52 15.32
C GLY A 384 25.43 -1.37 16.41
N GLU A 385 26.65 -1.00 16.82
CA GLU A 385 27.39 -1.68 17.89
C GLU A 385 26.63 -1.66 19.22
N LEU A 386 26.00 -0.53 19.56
CA LEU A 386 25.19 -0.43 20.78
C LEU A 386 23.92 -1.30 20.74
N LEU A 387 23.33 -1.51 19.55
CA LEU A 387 22.21 -2.45 19.40
C LEU A 387 22.69 -3.90 19.47
N GLU A 388 23.84 -4.21 18.88
CA GLU A 388 24.49 -5.52 18.98
C GLU A 388 24.78 -5.89 20.45
N LEU A 389 25.37 -4.97 21.22
CA LEU A 389 25.62 -5.16 22.66
C LEU A 389 24.34 -5.35 23.48
N ARG A 390 23.20 -4.87 22.96
CA ARG A 390 21.87 -5.04 23.57
C ARG A 390 21.14 -6.30 23.07
N GLY A 391 21.79 -7.12 22.25
CA GLY A 391 21.30 -8.41 21.80
C GLY A 391 20.61 -8.41 20.44
N ALA A 392 20.89 -7.44 19.55
CA ALA A 392 20.46 -7.57 18.16
C ALA A 392 21.22 -8.72 17.48
N ASP A 393 20.48 -9.68 16.92
CA ASP A 393 21.03 -10.77 16.10
C ASP A 393 21.32 -10.30 14.66
N VAL A 394 20.54 -9.32 14.19
CA VAL A 394 20.60 -8.72 12.86
C VAL A 394 20.31 -7.23 12.98
N LEU A 395 21.03 -6.40 12.23
CA LEU A 395 20.71 -4.98 12.06
C LEU A 395 19.91 -4.76 10.78
N LEU A 396 18.88 -3.94 10.85
CA LEU A 396 18.09 -3.50 9.70
C LEU A 396 18.33 -2.02 9.43
N ALA A 397 18.91 -1.71 8.27
CA ALA A 397 18.98 -0.37 7.71
C ALA A 397 17.62 0.04 7.12
N ALA A 398 16.72 0.50 8.00
CA ALA A 398 15.34 0.91 7.70
C ALA A 398 15.21 2.43 7.41
N CYS A 399 16.24 3.03 6.84
CA CYS A 399 16.20 4.31 6.14
C CYS A 399 17.07 4.17 4.89
N THR A 400 16.54 4.53 3.72
CA THR A 400 17.19 4.28 2.43
C THR A 400 18.47 5.10 2.21
N GLU A 401 18.73 6.09 3.07
CA GLU A 401 20.01 6.81 3.13
C GLU A 401 21.11 6.08 3.93
N ILE A 402 20.77 5.15 4.82
CA ILE A 402 21.75 4.43 5.66
C ILE A 402 22.69 3.54 4.82
N PRO A 403 22.18 2.71 3.87
CA PRO A 403 23.04 1.84 3.06
C PRO A 403 24.02 2.58 2.14
N VAL A 404 23.82 3.88 1.92
CA VAL A 404 24.75 4.72 1.15
C VAL A 404 26.12 4.80 1.84
N VAL A 405 26.15 4.75 3.18
CA VAL A 405 27.36 4.96 4.00
C VAL A 405 27.68 3.80 4.94
N LEU A 406 26.68 3.03 5.36
CA LEU A 406 26.83 1.87 6.24
C LEU A 406 26.82 0.58 5.40
N GLN A 407 27.78 -0.30 5.65
CA GLN A 407 27.97 -1.56 4.92
C GLN A 407 28.32 -2.64 5.93
N GLN A 408 28.18 -3.91 5.53
CA GLN A 408 28.41 -5.07 6.41
C GLN A 408 29.76 -5.01 7.15
N ARG A 409 30.82 -4.52 6.50
CA ARG A 409 32.16 -4.41 7.11
C ARG A 409 32.26 -3.43 8.29
N HIS A 410 31.24 -2.63 8.55
CA HIS A 410 31.22 -1.61 9.60
C HIS A 410 30.51 -2.10 10.88
N VAL A 411 29.91 -3.30 10.88
CA VAL A 411 29.12 -3.84 12.00
C VAL A 411 29.45 -5.33 12.24
N GLY A 412 29.26 -5.82 13.48
CA GLY A 412 29.62 -7.18 13.87
C GLY A 412 28.57 -8.24 13.52
N VAL A 413 27.31 -7.85 13.50
CA VAL A 413 26.17 -8.71 13.12
C VAL A 413 25.72 -8.49 11.67
N PRO A 414 24.97 -9.43 11.06
CA PRO A 414 24.43 -9.25 9.72
C PRO A 414 23.64 -7.95 9.57
N LEU A 415 23.86 -7.25 8.45
CA LEU A 415 23.20 -6.00 8.09
C LEU A 415 22.26 -6.23 6.91
N VAL A 416 20.96 -6.07 7.14
CA VAL A 416 19.94 -6.10 6.10
C VAL A 416 19.64 -4.69 5.60
N ASP A 417 19.59 -4.55 4.29
CA ASP A 417 19.29 -3.32 3.59
C ASP A 417 17.85 -3.36 3.05
N ALA A 418 17.00 -2.46 3.56
CA ALA A 418 15.60 -2.39 3.13
C ALA A 418 15.45 -2.07 1.62
N THR A 419 16.37 -1.29 1.04
CA THR A 419 16.37 -0.99 -0.40
C THR A 419 16.75 -2.19 -1.23
N ASP A 420 17.72 -3.00 -0.78
CA ASP A 420 18.07 -4.24 -1.47
C ASP A 420 16.89 -5.24 -1.41
N ALA A 421 16.23 -5.36 -0.26
CA ALA A 421 15.04 -6.18 -0.13
C ALA A 421 13.91 -5.77 -1.08
N LEU A 422 13.64 -4.45 -1.19
CA LEU A 422 12.66 -3.93 -2.13
C LEU A 422 13.07 -4.19 -3.60
N ALA A 423 14.35 -4.02 -3.94
CA ALA A 423 14.84 -4.27 -5.30
C ALA A 423 14.69 -5.74 -5.70
N GLN A 424 15.08 -6.67 -4.82
CA GLN A 424 14.92 -8.11 -5.07
C GLN A 424 13.44 -8.48 -5.22
N LEU A 425 12.57 -7.94 -4.36
CA LEU A 425 11.14 -8.19 -4.46
C LEU A 425 10.57 -7.64 -5.77
N ALA A 426 10.93 -6.42 -6.16
CA ALA A 426 10.49 -5.81 -7.41
C ALA A 426 10.87 -6.65 -8.63
N VAL A 427 12.11 -7.14 -8.70
CA VAL A 427 12.56 -8.00 -9.80
C VAL A 427 11.76 -9.29 -9.86
N LYS A 428 11.55 -9.95 -8.72
CA LYS A 428 10.78 -11.19 -8.70
C LYS A 428 9.31 -10.97 -9.03
N THR A 429 8.71 -9.88 -8.57
CA THR A 429 7.34 -9.50 -8.92
C THR A 429 7.22 -9.28 -10.43
N ALA A 430 8.17 -8.58 -11.06
CA ALA A 430 8.17 -8.38 -12.50
C ALA A 430 8.25 -9.72 -13.27
N ILE A 431 9.18 -10.60 -12.90
CA ILE A 431 9.34 -11.93 -13.52
C ILE A 431 8.07 -12.77 -13.32
N HIS A 432 7.52 -12.77 -12.11
CA HIS A 432 6.30 -13.51 -11.80
C HIS A 432 5.11 -13.05 -12.66
N LEU A 433 4.94 -11.74 -12.83
CA LEU A 433 3.91 -11.17 -13.69
C LEU A 433 4.08 -11.60 -15.16
N GLU A 434 5.31 -11.62 -15.67
CA GLU A 434 5.61 -12.10 -17.02
C GLU A 434 5.30 -13.59 -17.18
N ASP A 435 5.61 -14.42 -16.19
CA ASP A 435 5.38 -15.87 -16.23
C ASP A 435 3.89 -16.21 -16.16
N MET A 436 3.11 -15.50 -15.34
CA MET A 436 1.64 -15.63 -15.30
C MET A 436 1.02 -15.31 -16.67
N GLU A 437 1.45 -14.22 -17.28
CA GLU A 437 0.96 -13.83 -18.61
C GLU A 437 1.30 -14.87 -19.69
N ARG A 438 2.49 -15.47 -19.62
CA ARG A 438 2.88 -16.59 -20.52
C ARG A 438 2.07 -17.85 -20.30
N ALA A 439 1.67 -18.13 -19.07
CA ALA A 439 0.85 -19.28 -18.72
C ALA A 439 -0.60 -19.16 -19.23
N GLY A 440 -1.00 -17.99 -19.76
CA GLY A 440 -2.39 -17.71 -20.13
C GLY A 440 -3.32 -17.69 -18.91
N GLU A 441 -2.74 -17.67 -17.70
CA GLU A 441 -3.48 -17.31 -16.49
C GLU A 441 -3.93 -15.86 -16.72
N PRO A 442 -5.21 -15.54 -16.42
CA PRO A 442 -5.67 -14.18 -16.63
C PRO A 442 -4.68 -13.24 -15.96
N GLN A 443 -4.18 -12.25 -16.72
CA GLN A 443 -3.65 -11.04 -16.10
C GLN A 443 -4.63 -10.71 -14.98
N TRP A 444 -4.12 -10.29 -13.82
CA TRP A 444 -4.96 -9.95 -12.67
C TRP A 444 -5.95 -11.08 -12.33
N GLU A 445 -5.52 -12.12 -11.60
CA GLU A 445 -6.44 -13.07 -10.95
C GLU A 445 -7.20 -12.36 -9.79
N THR A 446 -7.98 -11.34 -10.14
CA THR A 446 -9.18 -10.87 -9.46
C THR A 446 -10.45 -11.24 -10.27
N SER A 447 -10.29 -11.82 -11.48
CA SER A 447 -11.34 -12.35 -12.37
C SER A 447 -11.82 -13.77 -12.06
N THR A 448 -12.22 -14.03 -10.82
CA THR A 448 -13.52 -14.73 -10.67
C THR A 448 -14.66 -13.75 -10.35
N ILE A 449 -14.42 -12.44 -10.47
CA ILE A 449 -15.48 -11.46 -10.68
C ILE A 449 -15.16 -10.64 -11.93
N GLY A 450 -15.09 -11.32 -13.07
CA GLY A 450 -15.49 -10.72 -14.32
C GLY A 450 -17.00 -10.87 -14.45
N TRP A 451 -17.78 -9.92 -13.89
CA TRP A 451 -19.12 -9.72 -14.43
C TRP A 451 -18.93 -8.98 -15.75
N THR A 452 -18.86 -9.72 -16.85
CA THR A 452 -19.03 -9.13 -18.18
C THR A 452 -20.45 -8.59 -18.27
N PHE A 453 -20.61 -7.27 -18.28
CA PHE A 453 -21.81 -6.65 -18.82
C PHE A 453 -21.87 -6.99 -20.31
N ARG A 454 -22.83 -7.83 -20.68
CA ARG A 454 -23.42 -7.88 -22.02
C ARG A 454 -24.93 -7.80 -21.89
#